data_AF-A0A3S8WL36-F1
#
_entry.id   AF-A0A3S8WL36-F1
#
_cell.length_a   1.000
_cell.length_b   1.000
_cell.length_c   1.000
_cell.angle_alpha   90.00
_cell.angle_beta   90.00
_cell.angle_gamma   90.00
#
_symmetry.space_group_name_H-M   'P 1'
#
loop_
_entity.id
_entity.type
_entity.pdbx_description
1 polymer ?
#
loop_
_entity_poly.entity_id
_entity_poly.type
_entity_poly.pdbx_seq_one_letter_code
_entity_poly.pdbx_strand_id
1 'polypeptide(L)'
;MRLHVVDACRAVEAVLCALADEIAAEVQRSKVAPPHRANPTDPVGRDLALLAARDEADPARWHYNLGTRSAVRAAEWLLARLDDEAGPCRPLNGAQRERITRIAREAARRVERTIGIEQRREFPMSRPCPWCGAALTMHRGGSDASAVTCANGADCGAPVLVVEGRRTWAAPHELASLETALEAAAHREKRAAARRRQRAAAQGRSTAA
;
A
#
# COMPACT_ATOMS: atom_id res chain seq x y z
N MET A 1 -14.17 10.80 12.64
CA MET A 1 -12.91 10.94 11.87
C MET A 1 -11.76 11.01 12.86
N ARG A 2 -10.66 10.28 12.66
CA ARG A 2 -9.54 10.20 13.61
C ARG A 2 -8.54 11.33 13.34
N LEU A 3 -8.41 12.28 14.26
CA LEU A 3 -7.58 13.50 14.11
C LEU A 3 -6.13 13.19 13.70
N HIS A 4 -5.51 12.18 14.30
CA HIS A 4 -4.14 11.76 13.99
C HIS A 4 -3.91 11.35 12.53
N VAL A 5 -4.94 10.83 11.84
CA VAL A 5 -4.85 10.47 10.42
C VAL A 5 -4.72 11.72 9.56
N VAL A 6 -5.54 12.72 9.86
CA VAL A 6 -5.51 14.01 9.14
C VAL A 6 -4.17 14.72 9.38
N ASP A 7 -3.65 14.69 10.61
CA ASP A 7 -2.36 15.29 10.94
C ASP A 7 -1.20 14.63 10.19
N ALA A 8 -1.21 13.30 10.07
CA ALA A 8 -0.20 12.58 9.29
C ALA A 8 -0.29 12.92 7.79
N CYS A 9 -1.50 12.95 7.22
CA CYS A 9 -1.69 13.33 5.82
C CYS A 9 -1.21 14.76 5.55
N ARG A 10 -1.52 15.71 6.45
CA ARG A 10 -1.05 17.11 6.34
C ARG A 10 0.47 17.22 6.47
N ALA A 11 1.09 16.45 7.36
CA ALA A 11 2.54 16.42 7.49
C ALA A 11 3.21 15.88 6.21
N VAL A 12 2.65 14.82 5.62
CA VAL A 12 3.15 14.25 4.35
C VAL A 12 2.98 15.24 3.20
N GLU A 13 1.83 15.90 3.10
CA GLU A 13 1.58 16.94 2.11
C GLU A 13 2.60 18.08 2.21
N ALA A 14 2.85 18.59 3.42
CA ALA A 14 3.82 19.65 3.65
C ALA A 14 5.24 19.23 3.21
N VAL A 15 5.66 18.00 3.57
CA VAL A 15 6.99 17.48 3.22
C VAL A 15 7.15 17.29 1.71
N LEU A 16 6.15 16.73 1.03
CA LEU A 16 6.22 16.51 -0.43
C LEU A 16 6.20 17.83 -1.20
N CYS A 17 5.36 18.79 -0.79
CA CYS A 17 5.34 20.11 -1.41
C CYS A 17 6.67 20.84 -1.22
N ALA A 18 7.22 20.83 0.00
CA ALA A 18 8.51 21.45 0.29
C ALA A 18 9.64 20.81 -0.53
N LEU A 19 9.66 19.48 -0.65
CA LEU A 19 10.63 18.78 -1.48
C LEU A 19 10.49 19.18 -2.96
N ALA A 20 9.27 19.27 -3.48
CA ALA A 20 9.03 19.72 -4.85
C ALA A 20 9.54 21.15 -5.07
N ASP A 21 9.38 22.05 -4.08
CA ASP A 21 9.91 23.41 -4.16
C ASP A 21 11.43 23.45 -4.22
N GLU A 22 12.08 22.70 -3.33
CA GLU A 22 13.54 22.64 -3.25
C GLU A 22 14.12 22.10 -4.54
N ILE A 23 13.59 20.98 -5.04
CA ILE A 23 14.05 20.38 -6.29
C ILE A 23 13.75 21.33 -7.47
N ALA A 24 12.55 21.92 -7.53
CA ALA A 24 12.23 22.88 -8.58
C ALA A 24 13.17 24.10 -8.57
N ALA A 25 13.53 24.62 -7.40
CA ALA A 25 14.49 25.71 -7.28
C ALA A 25 15.89 25.34 -7.82
N GLU A 26 16.29 24.07 -7.69
CA GLU A 26 17.57 23.57 -8.15
C GLU A 26 17.60 23.24 -9.66
N VAL A 27 16.52 22.64 -10.19
CA VAL A 27 16.54 22.02 -11.53
C VAL A 27 15.67 22.71 -12.57
N GLN A 28 14.65 23.47 -12.14
CA GLN A 28 13.75 24.14 -13.07
C GLN A 28 14.47 25.35 -13.68
N ARG A 29 14.45 25.44 -15.02
CA ARG A 29 15.02 26.59 -15.71
C ARG A 29 14.24 27.87 -15.41
N SER A 30 14.95 29.00 -15.47
CA SER A 30 14.35 30.32 -15.41
C SER A 30 13.22 30.44 -16.45
N LYS A 31 12.15 31.14 -16.06
CA LYS A 31 11.02 31.42 -16.92
C LYS A 31 11.48 32.25 -18.13
N VAL A 32 10.94 31.94 -19.30
CA VAL A 32 11.11 32.80 -20.48
C VAL A 32 10.41 34.13 -20.22
N ALA A 33 11.18 35.21 -20.21
CA ALA A 33 10.62 36.55 -20.00
C ALA A 33 10.00 37.07 -21.31
N PRO A 34 8.77 37.60 -21.26
CA PRO A 34 8.23 38.33 -22.40
C PRO A 34 9.02 39.62 -22.63
N PRO A 35 8.98 40.20 -23.84
CA PRO A 35 9.61 41.49 -24.10
C PRO A 35 9.05 42.58 -23.17
N HIS A 36 9.93 43.44 -22.66
CA HIS A 36 9.55 44.53 -21.74
C HIS A 36 8.55 45.53 -22.32
N ARG A 37 8.52 45.69 -23.65
CA ARG A 37 7.55 46.53 -24.36
C ARG A 37 6.94 45.73 -25.50
N ALA A 38 5.63 45.59 -25.49
CA ALA A 38 4.90 44.99 -26.58
C ALA A 38 4.92 45.96 -27.77
N ASN A 39 5.64 45.59 -28.83
CA ASN A 39 5.52 46.24 -30.12
C ASN A 39 4.65 45.37 -31.04
N PRO A 40 3.43 45.79 -31.41
CA PRO A 40 2.54 45.00 -32.25
C PRO A 40 3.11 44.66 -33.63
N THR A 41 4.06 45.46 -34.13
CA THR A 41 4.69 45.26 -35.44
C THR A 41 5.99 44.46 -35.38
N ASP A 42 6.47 44.11 -34.19
CA ASP A 42 7.68 43.29 -34.01
C ASP A 42 7.32 41.79 -33.99
N PRO A 43 7.61 41.03 -35.07
CA PRO A 43 7.31 39.60 -35.11
C PRO A 43 8.11 38.81 -34.06
N VAL A 44 9.36 39.20 -33.77
CA VAL A 44 10.21 38.49 -32.80
C VAL A 44 9.69 38.69 -31.38
N GLY A 45 9.31 39.93 -31.03
CA GLY A 45 8.67 40.23 -29.75
C GLY A 45 7.37 39.45 -29.54
N ARG A 46 6.56 39.28 -30.59
CA ARG A 46 5.34 38.46 -30.53
C ARG A 46 5.66 36.99 -30.28
N ASP A 47 6.65 36.43 -30.97
CA ASP A 47 7.05 35.03 -30.79
C ASP A 47 7.61 34.77 -29.39
N LEU A 48 8.42 35.69 -28.86
CA LEU A 48 8.90 35.62 -27.47
C LEU A 48 7.77 35.68 -26.45
N ALA A 49 6.75 36.53 -26.67
CA ALA A 49 5.58 36.59 -25.81
C ALA A 49 4.77 35.28 -25.84
N LEU A 50 4.62 34.66 -27.02
CA LEU A 50 3.96 33.36 -27.16
C LEU A 50 4.75 32.24 -26.47
N LEU A 51 6.09 32.24 -26.60
CA LEU A 51 6.95 31.29 -25.90
C LEU A 51 6.87 31.47 -24.38
N ALA A 52 6.89 32.70 -23.88
CA ALA A 52 6.72 33.00 -22.46
C ALA A 52 5.35 32.53 -21.92
N ALA A 53 4.28 32.70 -22.70
CA ALA A 53 2.95 32.23 -22.34
C ALA A 53 2.86 30.69 -22.31
N ARG A 54 3.45 30.01 -23.31
CA ARG A 54 3.53 28.53 -23.34
C ARG A 54 4.36 27.98 -22.19
N ASP A 55 5.49 28.61 -21.88
CA ASP A 55 6.38 28.22 -20.79
C ASP A 55 5.72 28.37 -19.41
N GLU A 56 4.90 29.40 -19.22
CA GLU A 56 4.14 29.59 -17.99
C GLU A 56 2.98 28.60 -17.85
N ALA A 57 2.35 28.23 -18.96
CA ALA A 57 1.22 27.29 -18.98
C ALA A 57 1.65 25.82 -19.02
N ASP A 58 2.96 25.53 -19.05
CA ASP A 58 3.49 24.17 -19.12
C ASP A 58 3.13 23.39 -17.85
N PRO A 59 2.36 22.27 -17.94
CA PRO A 59 1.97 21.48 -16.78
C PRO A 59 3.17 20.82 -16.06
N ALA A 60 4.30 20.63 -16.76
CA ALA A 60 5.53 20.11 -16.17
C ALA A 60 6.29 21.18 -15.35
N ARG A 61 5.87 22.45 -15.41
CA ARG A 61 6.41 23.51 -14.57
C ARG A 61 5.78 23.46 -13.18
N TRP A 62 6.63 23.40 -12.15
CA TRP A 62 6.21 23.53 -10.77
C TRP A 62 6.00 25.01 -10.43
N HIS A 63 4.85 25.31 -9.82
CA HIS A 63 4.49 26.64 -9.34
C HIS A 63 4.35 26.62 -7.82
N TYR A 64 5.00 27.58 -7.15
CA TYR A 64 5.02 27.69 -5.69
C TYR A 64 3.66 28.09 -5.08
N ASN A 65 2.70 28.58 -5.90
CA ASN A 65 1.49 29.23 -5.41
C ASN A 65 0.47 28.22 -4.82
N LEU A 66 0.01 28.53 -3.60
CA LEU A 66 -0.72 27.65 -2.67
C LEU A 66 -2.08 27.08 -3.13
N GLY A 67 -2.68 27.58 -4.22
CA GLY A 67 -4.03 27.16 -4.63
C GLY A 67 -4.15 25.73 -5.17
N THR A 68 -3.04 25.14 -5.61
CA THR A 68 -3.02 23.80 -6.25
C THR A 68 -2.01 22.84 -5.64
N ARG A 69 -1.47 23.18 -4.46
CA ARG A 69 -0.49 22.37 -3.75
C ARG A 69 -1.20 21.22 -3.06
N SER A 70 -0.93 20.01 -3.51
CA SER A 70 -1.39 18.79 -2.88
C SER A 70 -0.25 17.77 -2.86
N ALA A 71 -0.32 16.85 -1.91
CA ALA A 71 0.62 15.73 -1.84
C ALA A 71 0.69 14.96 -3.17
N VAL A 72 -0.46 14.74 -3.80
CA VAL A 72 -0.60 14.00 -5.06
C VAL A 72 0.12 14.72 -6.19
N ARG A 73 -0.17 16.02 -6.40
CA ARG A 73 0.46 16.79 -7.47
C ARG A 73 1.98 16.90 -7.29
N ALA A 74 2.44 17.08 -6.05
CA ALA A 74 3.87 17.12 -5.74
C ALA A 74 4.54 15.76 -6.04
N ALA A 75 3.90 14.65 -5.66
CA ALA A 75 4.40 13.31 -5.93
C ALA A 75 4.44 13.00 -7.44
N GLU A 76 3.38 13.34 -8.19
CA GLU A 76 3.33 13.19 -9.65
C GLU A 76 4.46 13.98 -10.33
N TRP A 77 4.65 15.23 -9.92
CA TRP A 77 5.70 16.06 -10.48
C TRP A 77 7.10 15.52 -10.18
N LEU A 78 7.36 15.07 -8.94
CA LEU A 78 8.62 14.45 -8.55
C LEU A 78 8.88 13.14 -9.29
N LEU A 79 7.84 12.33 -9.51
CA LEU A 79 7.93 11.07 -10.25
C LEU A 79 8.31 11.32 -11.71
N ALA A 80 7.65 12.28 -12.38
CA ALA A 80 8.00 12.69 -13.74
C ALA A 80 9.47 13.16 -13.86
N ARG A 81 10.07 13.68 -12.79
CA ARG A 81 11.51 14.02 -12.76
C ARG A 81 12.41 12.81 -12.56
N LEU A 82 11.97 11.81 -11.79
CA LEU A 82 12.70 10.55 -11.65
C LEU A 82 12.70 9.75 -12.96
N ASP A 83 11.62 9.83 -13.73
CA ASP A 83 11.44 9.17 -15.03
C ASP A 83 12.05 9.96 -16.20
N ASP A 84 12.77 11.06 -15.91
CA ASP A 84 13.40 11.94 -16.90
C ASP A 84 12.45 12.46 -17.98
N GLU A 85 11.18 12.69 -17.63
CA GLU A 85 10.20 13.24 -18.56
C GLU A 85 10.62 14.63 -19.05
N ALA A 86 10.41 14.87 -20.35
CA ALA A 86 10.70 16.15 -20.99
C ALA A 86 9.93 17.30 -20.33
N GLY A 87 10.59 18.45 -20.18
CA GLY A 87 9.98 19.63 -19.58
C GLY A 87 10.97 20.77 -19.32
N PRO A 88 10.56 21.81 -18.58
CA PRO A 88 11.39 22.97 -18.27
C PRO A 88 12.39 22.69 -17.14
N CYS A 89 12.87 21.46 -17.02
CA CYS A 89 13.76 21.02 -15.95
C CYS A 89 15.03 20.40 -16.54
N ARG A 90 16.15 20.60 -15.84
CA ARG A 90 17.38 19.85 -16.12
C ARG A 90 17.27 18.43 -15.53
N PRO A 91 18.02 17.45 -16.07
CA PRO A 91 18.05 16.10 -15.51
C PRO A 91 18.50 16.11 -14.04
N LEU A 92 17.90 15.22 -13.23
CA LEU A 92 18.28 15.06 -11.83
C LEU A 92 19.64 14.41 -11.69
N ASN A 93 20.47 14.93 -10.79
CA ASN A 93 21.70 14.26 -10.38
C ASN A 93 21.43 13.14 -9.35
N GLY A 94 22.45 12.33 -9.04
CA GLY A 94 22.32 11.20 -8.11
C GLY A 94 21.88 11.61 -6.70
N ALA A 95 22.42 12.72 -6.17
CA ALA A 95 22.08 13.19 -4.83
C ALA A 95 20.61 13.66 -4.73
N GLN A 96 20.10 14.32 -5.78
CA GLN A 96 18.70 14.72 -5.88
C GLN A 96 17.77 13.49 -5.94
N ARG A 97 18.11 12.50 -6.76
CA ARG A 97 17.34 11.24 -6.85
C ARG A 97 17.30 10.50 -5.52
N GLU A 98 18.43 10.43 -4.82
CA GLU A 98 18.52 9.80 -3.50
C GLU A 98 17.69 10.56 -2.46
N ARG A 99 17.77 11.90 -2.45
CA ARG A 99 16.95 12.75 -1.57
C ARG A 99 15.46 12.51 -1.78
N ILE A 100 15.00 12.51 -3.04
CA ILE A 100 13.60 12.25 -3.38
C ILE A 100 13.20 10.86 -2.90
N THR A 101 13.97 9.84 -3.24
CA THR A 101 13.70 8.45 -2.87
C THR A 101 13.60 8.27 -1.35
N ARG A 102 14.54 8.86 -0.60
CA ARG A 102 14.60 8.77 0.86
C ARG A 102 13.37 9.41 1.51
N ILE A 103 12.99 10.60 1.07
CA ILE A 103 11.83 11.32 1.61
C ILE A 103 10.53 10.62 1.22
N ALA A 104 10.40 10.15 -0.01
CA ALA A 104 9.24 9.39 -0.46
C ALA A 104 9.03 8.11 0.37
N ARG A 105 10.12 7.37 0.66
CA ARG A 105 10.07 6.20 1.56
C ARG A 105 9.61 6.56 2.97
N GLU A 106 10.09 7.66 3.53
CA GLU A 106 9.66 8.08 4.87
C GLU A 106 8.21 8.55 4.90
N ALA A 107 7.76 9.27 3.88
CA ALA A 107 6.37 9.66 3.71
C ALA A 107 5.45 8.42 3.62
N ALA A 108 5.83 7.42 2.81
CA ALA A 108 5.10 6.15 2.70
C ALA A 108 5.00 5.43 4.05
N ARG A 109 6.12 5.23 4.75
CA ARG A 109 6.14 4.63 6.09
C ARG A 109 5.24 5.37 7.07
N ARG A 110 5.23 6.70 7.04
CA ARG A 110 4.38 7.51 7.92
C ARG A 110 2.89 7.30 7.63
N VAL A 111 2.50 7.18 6.36
CA VAL A 111 1.12 6.85 5.96
C VAL A 111 0.77 5.42 6.40
N GLU A 112 1.63 4.45 6.14
CA GLU A 112 1.42 3.04 6.49
C GLU A 112 1.26 2.83 8.00
N ARG A 113 2.11 3.47 8.83
CA ARG A 113 1.97 3.52 10.30
C ARG A 113 0.61 4.05 10.71
N THR A 114 0.18 5.14 10.07
CA THR A 114 -1.02 5.87 10.48
C THR A 114 -2.31 5.14 10.09
N ILE A 115 -2.32 4.49 8.93
CA ILE A 115 -3.44 3.62 8.50
C ILE A 115 -3.44 2.30 9.30
N GLY A 116 -2.33 1.97 9.95
CA GLY A 116 -2.16 0.74 10.72
C GLY A 116 -1.89 -0.47 9.83
N ILE A 117 -1.37 -0.24 8.61
CA ILE A 117 -0.89 -1.30 7.72
C ILE A 117 0.37 -1.93 8.31
N GLU A 118 1.21 -1.18 9.03
CA GLU A 118 2.40 -1.75 9.69
C GLU A 118 2.07 -2.63 10.91
N GLN A 119 0.86 -2.54 11.49
CA GLN A 119 0.50 -3.39 12.62
C GLN A 119 0.06 -4.76 12.12
N ARG A 120 0.92 -5.76 12.31
CA ARG A 120 0.53 -7.18 12.18
C ARG A 120 -0.61 -7.44 13.15
N ARG A 121 -1.79 -7.73 12.62
CA ARG A 121 -2.98 -8.04 13.41
C ARG A 121 -3.21 -9.53 13.44
N GLU A 122 -3.42 -10.03 14.64
CA GLU A 122 -3.78 -11.40 14.91
C GLU A 122 -5.31 -11.55 14.89
N PHE A 123 -5.79 -12.45 14.05
CA PHE A 123 -7.20 -12.80 13.95
C PHE A 123 -7.35 -14.27 14.34
N PRO A 124 -7.98 -14.57 15.49
CA PRO A 124 -8.30 -15.96 15.83
C PRO A 124 -9.27 -16.51 14.79
N MET A 125 -8.96 -17.67 14.23
CA MET A 125 -9.84 -18.35 13.29
C MET A 125 -10.90 -19.14 14.06
N SER A 126 -12.14 -19.08 13.59
CA SER A 126 -13.25 -19.86 14.17
C SER A 126 -13.12 -21.37 13.93
N ARG A 127 -12.30 -21.78 12.95
CA ARG A 127 -12.09 -23.18 12.58
C ARG A 127 -10.81 -23.70 13.25
N PRO A 128 -10.86 -24.87 13.93
CA PRO A 128 -9.68 -25.48 14.52
C PRO A 128 -8.76 -26.07 13.44
N CYS A 129 -7.51 -26.32 13.83
CA CYS A 129 -6.52 -26.98 12.99
C CYS A 129 -7.01 -28.37 12.57
N PRO A 130 -7.01 -28.72 11.28
CA PRO A 130 -7.55 -30.00 10.81
C PRO A 130 -6.67 -31.21 11.16
N TRP A 131 -5.42 -30.98 11.61
CA TRP A 131 -4.48 -32.02 12.01
C TRP A 131 -4.46 -32.29 13.52
N CYS A 132 -4.54 -31.24 14.36
CA CYS A 132 -4.40 -31.39 15.82
C CYS A 132 -5.59 -30.83 16.62
N GLY A 133 -6.55 -30.17 15.97
CA GLY A 133 -7.72 -29.58 16.63
C GLY A 133 -7.45 -28.28 17.40
N ALA A 134 -6.21 -27.82 17.51
CA ALA A 134 -5.88 -26.59 18.22
C ALA A 134 -6.31 -25.32 17.47
N ALA A 135 -6.39 -24.20 18.19
CA ALA A 135 -6.73 -22.91 17.60
C ALA A 135 -5.71 -22.49 16.52
N LEU A 136 -6.23 -21.85 15.46
CA LEU A 136 -5.44 -21.22 14.41
C LEU A 136 -5.53 -19.70 14.57
N THR A 137 -4.41 -19.01 14.37
CA THR A 137 -4.35 -17.55 14.36
C THR A 137 -3.86 -17.09 12.99
N MET A 138 -4.66 -16.26 12.31
CA MET A 138 -4.26 -15.61 11.05
C MET A 138 -3.60 -14.28 11.37
N HIS A 139 -2.40 -14.10 10.84
CA HIS A 139 -1.62 -12.89 10.86
C HIS A 139 -1.83 -12.15 9.55
N ARG A 140 -2.43 -10.96 9.61
CA ARG A 140 -2.63 -10.09 8.44
C ARG A 140 -2.19 -8.67 8.79
N GLY A 141 -1.57 -8.00 7.81
CA GLY A 141 -0.94 -6.69 8.00
C GLY A 141 0.56 -6.83 8.17
N GLY A 142 1.26 -5.70 8.07
CA GLY A 142 2.69 -5.61 7.83
C GLY A 142 3.04 -5.62 6.34
N SER A 143 4.32 -5.44 6.04
CA SER A 143 4.90 -5.68 4.71
C SER A 143 4.98 -7.16 4.34
N ASP A 144 4.75 -8.05 5.31
CA ASP A 144 4.88 -9.49 5.16
C ASP A 144 3.62 -10.11 4.55
N ALA A 145 3.81 -11.24 3.85
CA ALA A 145 2.69 -12.04 3.36
C ALA A 145 1.79 -12.50 4.53
N SER A 146 0.49 -12.63 4.26
CA SER A 146 -0.43 -13.18 5.26
C SER A 146 0.02 -14.57 5.69
N ALA A 147 0.01 -14.84 6.99
CA ALA A 147 0.45 -16.11 7.53
C ALA A 147 -0.56 -16.67 8.53
N VAL A 148 -0.66 -17.99 8.66
CA VAL A 148 -1.46 -18.64 9.70
C VAL A 148 -0.53 -19.44 10.60
N THR A 149 -0.74 -19.41 11.91
CA THR A 149 0.03 -20.21 12.87
C THR A 149 -0.89 -21.12 13.68
N CYS A 150 -0.43 -22.34 13.97
CA CYS A 150 -1.13 -23.25 14.88
C CYS A 150 -0.67 -23.06 16.33
N ALA A 151 -1.63 -23.00 17.27
CA ALA A 151 -1.35 -22.89 18.70
C ALA A 151 -0.64 -24.13 19.28
N ASN A 152 -0.80 -25.31 18.68
CA ASN A 152 -0.13 -26.55 19.11
C ASN A 152 1.37 -26.59 18.74
N GLY A 153 1.91 -25.51 18.16
CA GLY A 153 3.34 -25.38 17.96
C GLY A 153 3.94 -26.42 17.02
N ALA A 154 5.12 -26.90 17.37
CA ALA A 154 5.86 -27.94 16.66
C ALA A 154 5.21 -29.34 16.76
N ASP A 155 4.38 -29.57 17.80
CA ASP A 155 3.68 -30.85 18.04
C ASP A 155 2.54 -31.09 17.06
N CYS A 156 2.18 -30.08 16.25
CA CYS A 156 1.23 -30.25 15.16
C CYS A 156 1.86 -31.03 14.00
N GLY A 157 1.22 -32.15 13.62
CA GLY A 157 1.59 -32.98 12.46
C GLY A 157 1.23 -32.41 11.09
N ALA A 158 1.05 -31.09 10.98
CA ALA A 158 0.78 -30.44 9.71
C ALA A 158 2.02 -30.45 8.79
N PRO A 159 1.85 -30.68 7.47
CA PRO A 159 2.97 -30.79 6.53
C PRO A 159 3.47 -29.41 6.07
N VAL A 160 3.81 -28.53 7.02
CA VAL A 160 4.37 -27.19 6.75
C VAL A 160 5.53 -26.88 7.66
N LEU A 161 6.33 -25.85 7.34
CA LEU A 161 7.49 -25.50 8.13
C LEU A 161 7.14 -25.05 9.55
N VAL A 162 8.05 -25.33 10.48
CA VAL A 162 8.02 -24.75 11.83
C VAL A 162 8.83 -23.46 11.79
N VAL A 163 8.18 -22.34 12.04
CA VAL A 163 8.79 -21.02 12.18
C VAL A 163 8.56 -20.56 13.60
N GLU A 164 9.62 -20.18 14.31
CA GLU A 164 9.54 -19.72 15.72
C GLU A 164 8.81 -20.72 16.65
N GLY A 165 9.02 -22.02 16.44
CA GLY A 165 8.40 -23.08 17.25
C GLY A 165 6.92 -23.34 16.94
N ARG A 166 6.35 -22.70 15.90
CA ARG A 166 4.97 -22.93 15.45
C ARG A 166 4.89 -23.37 14.00
N ARG A 167 3.98 -24.30 13.69
CA ARG A 167 3.62 -24.59 12.29
C ARG A 167 3.01 -23.35 11.67
N THR A 168 3.61 -22.88 10.57
CA THR A 168 3.26 -21.62 9.92
C THR A 168 2.98 -21.87 8.44
N TRP A 169 1.80 -21.44 7.98
CA TRP A 169 1.44 -21.37 6.56
C TRP A 169 1.62 -19.93 6.11
N ALA A 170 2.57 -19.64 5.22
CA ALA A 170 2.86 -18.27 4.78
C ALA A 170 2.86 -18.13 3.25
N ALA A 171 3.27 -19.18 2.54
CA ALA A 171 3.26 -19.16 1.09
C ALA A 171 1.81 -19.31 0.55
N PRO A 172 1.47 -18.71 -0.61
CA PRO A 172 0.13 -18.77 -1.17
C PRO A 172 -0.40 -20.21 -1.34
N HIS A 173 0.45 -21.14 -1.76
CA HIS A 173 0.08 -22.55 -1.95
C HIS A 173 -0.14 -23.30 -0.63
N GLU A 174 0.57 -22.92 0.44
CA GLU A 174 0.37 -23.47 1.79
C GLU A 174 -0.98 -23.02 2.36
N LEU A 175 -1.32 -21.74 2.18
CA LEU A 175 -2.61 -21.19 2.59
C LEU A 175 -3.78 -21.84 1.83
N ALA A 176 -3.62 -22.05 0.51
CA ALA A 176 -4.61 -22.78 -0.29
C ALA A 176 -4.78 -24.22 0.22
N SER A 177 -3.67 -24.91 0.52
CA SER A 177 -3.69 -26.28 1.07
C SER A 177 -4.36 -26.35 2.45
N LEU A 178 -4.13 -25.35 3.31
CA LEU A 178 -4.82 -25.22 4.59
C LEU A 178 -6.32 -25.06 4.41
N GLU A 179 -6.77 -24.21 3.49
CA GLU A 179 -8.20 -23.99 3.24
C GLU A 179 -8.88 -25.28 2.78
N THR A 180 -8.27 -26.00 1.82
CA THR A 180 -8.78 -27.31 1.39
C THR A 180 -8.86 -28.32 2.56
N ALA A 181 -7.87 -28.34 3.44
CA ALA A 181 -7.88 -29.22 4.61
C ALA A 181 -8.96 -28.84 5.64
N LEU A 182 -9.21 -27.54 5.83
CA LEU A 182 -10.28 -27.02 6.70
C LEU A 182 -11.67 -27.37 6.15
N GLU A 183 -11.89 -27.22 4.86
CA GLU A 183 -13.14 -27.61 4.20
C GLU A 183 -13.40 -29.12 4.31
N ALA A 184 -12.37 -29.94 4.08
CA ALA A 184 -12.46 -31.38 4.22
C ALA A 184 -12.80 -31.79 5.67
N ALA A 185 -12.21 -31.11 6.67
CA ALA A 185 -12.51 -31.35 8.08
C ALA A 185 -13.97 -30.97 8.43
N ALA A 186 -14.43 -29.81 7.98
CA ALA A 186 -15.82 -29.38 8.17
C ALA A 186 -16.82 -30.36 7.51
N HIS A 187 -16.48 -30.91 6.35
CA HIS A 187 -17.30 -31.92 5.69
C HIS A 187 -17.37 -33.24 6.49
N ARG A 188 -16.24 -33.70 7.06
CA ARG A 188 -16.20 -34.89 7.94
C ARG A 188 -17.07 -34.69 9.18
N GLU A 189 -17.02 -33.52 9.79
CA GLU A 189 -17.82 -33.19 10.97
C GLU A 189 -19.32 -33.21 10.66
N LYS A 190 -19.74 -32.56 9.55
CA LYS A 190 -21.14 -32.60 9.09
C LYS A 190 -21.63 -34.03 8.87
N ARG A 191 -20.82 -34.89 8.23
CA ARG A 191 -21.15 -36.31 8.02
C ARG A 191 -21.26 -37.07 9.34
N ALA A 192 -20.36 -36.82 10.30
CA ALA A 192 -20.41 -37.45 11.62
C ALA A 192 -21.66 -37.02 12.41
N ALA A 193 -22.02 -35.73 12.36
CA ALA A 193 -23.23 -35.21 12.99
C ALA A 193 -24.51 -35.81 12.38
N ALA A 194 -24.57 -35.94 11.05
CA ALA A 194 -25.69 -36.60 10.36
C ALA A 194 -25.84 -38.07 10.80
N ARG A 195 -24.73 -38.81 10.87
CA ARG A 195 -24.71 -40.20 11.35
C ARG A 195 -25.18 -40.31 12.81
N ARG A 196 -24.76 -39.39 13.69
CA ARG A 196 -25.22 -39.34 15.09
C ARG A 196 -26.74 -39.12 15.18
N ARG A 197 -27.29 -38.19 14.38
CA ARG A 197 -28.75 -37.94 14.31
C ARG A 197 -29.52 -39.16 13.81
N GLN A 198 -29.01 -39.84 12.78
CA GLN A 198 -29.62 -41.08 12.26
C GLN A 198 -29.67 -42.19 13.30
N ARG A 199 -28.56 -42.40 14.05
CA ARG A 199 -28.51 -43.40 15.13
C ARG A 199 -29.50 -43.09 16.26
N ALA A 200 -29.57 -41.83 16.69
CA ALA A 200 -30.53 -41.41 17.72
C ALA A 200 -31.99 -41.61 17.26
N ALA A 201 -32.30 -41.30 16.00
CA ALA A 201 -33.64 -41.52 15.43
C ALA A 201 -34.00 -43.02 15.31
N ALA A 202 -33.03 -43.89 15.03
CA ALA A 202 -33.25 -45.33 14.98
C ALA A 202 -33.49 -45.93 16.37
N GLN A 203 -32.71 -45.49 17.37
CA GLN A 203 -32.89 -45.92 18.77
C GLN A 203 -34.25 -45.50 19.34
N GLY A 204 -34.69 -44.27 19.08
CA GLY A 204 -36.00 -43.78 19.53
C GLY A 204 -37.19 -44.52 18.93
N ARG A 205 -37.07 -45.05 17.69
CA ARG A 205 -38.12 -45.89 17.07
C ARG A 205 -38.16 -47.29 17.66
N SER A 206 -37.01 -47.86 18.04
CA SER A 206 -36.92 -49.18 18.66
C SER A 206 -37.44 -49.21 20.10
N THR A 207 -37.45 -48.08 20.80
CA THR A 207 -37.98 -47.97 22.16
C THR A 207 -39.48 -47.63 22.21
N ALA A 208 -40.07 -47.24 21.07
CA ALA A 208 -41.48 -46.87 20.95
C ALA A 208 -42.36 -48.00 20.38
N ALA A 209 -41.75 -49.14 20.00
CA ALA A 209 -42.40 -50.37 19.56
C ALA A 209 -42.26 -51.43 20.68
#